data_AF-A0A972UTT2-F1
#
_entry.id   AF-A0A972UTT2-F1
#
_cell.length_a   1.000
_cell.length_b   1.000
_cell.length_c   1.000
_cell.angle_alpha   90.00
_cell.angle_beta   90.00
_cell.angle_gamma   90.00
#
_symmetry.space_group_name_H-M   'P 1'
#
loop_
_entity.id
_entity.type
_entity.pdbx_description
1 polymer ?
#
loop_
_entity_poly.entity_id
_entity_poly.type
_entity_poly.pdbx_seq_one_letter_code
_entity_poly.pdbx_strand_id
1 'polypeptide(L)'
;GSENLVEALKIGAFIEEYDIADLKRLLEETQNTDVIRVYGHLLGGSENHMWAFTNALKQQSATYNPTIITNEEYQEILNTTED
;
A
#
# COMPACT_ATOMS: atom_id res chain seq x y z
N GLY A 1 3.50 15.78 -20.29
CA GLY A 1 2.24 15.56 -19.56
C GLY A 1 2.26 14.27 -18.76
N SER A 2 2.74 13.17 -19.34
CA SER A 2 2.83 11.84 -18.73
C SER A 2 3.82 11.72 -17.56
N GLU A 3 4.94 12.47 -17.57
CA GLU A 3 5.91 12.45 -16.47
C GLU A 3 5.30 12.89 -15.12
N ASN A 4 4.37 13.84 -15.13
CA ASN A 4 3.68 14.27 -13.91
C ASN A 4 2.73 13.16 -13.39
N LEU A 5 2.10 12.40 -14.29
CA LEU A 5 1.19 11.33 -13.90
C LEU A 5 1.94 10.15 -13.27
N VAL A 6 3.03 9.67 -13.89
CA VAL A 6 3.79 8.53 -13.35
C VAL A 6 4.37 8.85 -11.99
N GLU A 7 4.94 10.05 -11.81
CA GLU A 7 5.48 10.44 -10.51
C GLU A 7 4.40 10.62 -9.45
N ALA A 8 3.23 11.18 -9.80
CA ALA A 8 2.10 11.25 -8.88
C ALA A 8 1.61 9.87 -8.44
N LEU A 9 1.57 8.89 -9.36
CA LEU A 9 1.20 7.51 -9.03
C LEU A 9 2.23 6.81 -8.13
N LYS A 10 3.53 7.05 -8.35
CA LYS A 10 4.59 6.55 -7.45
C LYS A 10 4.51 7.16 -6.06
N ILE A 11 4.21 8.47 -5.97
CA ILE A 11 4.01 9.14 -4.67
C ILE A 11 2.79 8.53 -3.96
N GLY A 12 1.71 8.25 -4.70
CA GLY A 12 0.55 7.54 -4.16
C GLY A 12 0.93 6.19 -3.58
N ALA A 13 1.61 5.34 -4.36
CA ALA A 13 2.09 4.04 -3.88
C ALA A 13 3.02 4.14 -2.66
N PHE A 14 3.91 5.15 -2.62
CA PHE A 14 4.79 5.38 -1.48
C PHE A 14 4.06 5.78 -0.19
N ILE A 15 3.01 6.60 -0.30
CA ILE A 15 2.19 6.97 0.85
C ILE A 15 1.50 5.73 1.41
N GLU A 16 0.90 4.91 0.55
CA GLU A 16 0.24 3.67 0.99
C GLU A 16 1.26 2.67 1.58
N GLU A 17 2.48 2.60 1.06
CA GLU A 17 3.55 1.79 1.66
C GLU A 17 3.86 2.22 3.09
N TYR A 18 3.98 3.53 3.30
CA TYR A 18 4.24 4.13 4.60
C TYR A 18 3.09 3.83 5.57
N ASP A 19 1.84 4.04 5.13
CA ASP A 19 0.64 3.79 5.93
C ASP A 19 0.52 2.32 6.32
N ILE A 20 0.81 1.38 5.40
CA ILE A 20 0.81 -0.06 5.69
C ILE A 20 1.84 -0.40 6.77
N ALA A 21 3.08 0.09 6.65
CA ALA A 21 4.13 -0.18 7.60
C ALA A 21 3.79 0.36 9.00
N ASP A 22 3.25 1.58 9.08
CA ASP A 22 2.85 2.19 10.34
C ASP A 22 1.63 1.51 10.96
N LEU A 23 0.62 1.15 10.18
CA LEU A 23 -0.57 0.46 10.68
C LEU A 23 -0.22 -0.93 11.22
N LYS A 24 0.69 -1.67 10.58
CA LYS A 24 1.19 -2.96 11.09
C LYS A 24 1.90 -2.79 12.43
N ARG A 25 2.81 -1.81 12.54
CA ARG A 25 3.48 -1.50 13.81
C ARG A 25 2.48 -1.09 14.91
N LEU A 26 1.52 -0.22 14.59
CA LEU A 26 0.52 0.26 15.55
C LEU A 26 -0.43 -0.84 16.01
N LEU A 27 -0.74 -1.82 15.15
CA LEU A 27 -1.52 -3.01 15.50
C LEU A 27 -0.78 -3.90 16.52
N GLU A 28 0.55 -3.99 16.44
CA GLU A 28 1.37 -4.73 17.41
C GLU A 28 1.46 -4.03 18.78
N GLU A 29 1.35 -2.70 18.81
CA GLU A 29 1.51 -1.89 20.02
C GLU A 29 0.23 -1.74 20.86
N THR A 30 -0.94 -2.05 20.29
CA THR A 30 -2.24 -1.84 20.94
C THR A 30 -2.96 -3.13 21.33
N GLN A 31 -3.66 -3.10 22.47
CA GLN A 31 -4.58 -4.17 22.89
C GLN A 31 -6.04 -3.70 22.93
N ASN A 32 -6.30 -2.44 22.57
CA ASN A 32 -7.66 -1.91 22.54
C ASN A 32 -8.40 -2.47 21.32
N THR A 33 -9.39 -3.31 21.55
CA THR A 33 -10.15 -4.00 20.50
C THR A 33 -10.84 -3.07 19.51
N ASP A 34 -11.27 -1.88 19.95
CA ASP A 34 -11.86 -0.89 19.04
C ASP A 34 -10.81 -0.26 18.13
N VAL A 35 -9.63 0.04 18.67
CA VAL A 35 -8.50 0.58 17.89
C VAL A 35 -7.99 -0.46 16.89
N ILE A 36 -7.85 -1.73 17.31
CA ILE A 36 -7.46 -2.85 16.43
C ILE A 36 -8.44 -2.94 15.25
N ARG A 37 -9.74 -2.86 15.53
CA ARG A 37 -10.77 -2.90 14.49
C ARG A 37 -10.61 -1.74 13.50
N VAL A 38 -10.37 -0.52 13.97
CA VAL A 38 -10.18 0.63 13.07
C VAL A 38 -8.91 0.48 12.23
N TYR A 39 -7.77 0.15 12.85
CA TYR A 39 -6.51 -0.02 12.14
C TYR A 39 -6.55 -1.17 11.14
N GLY A 40 -7.23 -2.27 11.45
CA GLY A 40 -7.41 -3.38 10.49
C GLY A 40 -8.18 -2.95 9.24
N HIS A 41 -9.24 -2.14 9.38
CA HIS A 41 -9.95 -1.61 8.21
C HIS A 41 -9.10 -0.61 7.41
N LEU A 42 -8.33 0.25 8.09
CA LEU A 42 -7.41 1.18 7.42
C LEU A 42 -6.31 0.43 6.67
N LEU A 43 -5.78 -0.65 7.25
CA LEU A 43 -4.76 -1.49 6.63
C LEU A 43 -5.29 -2.10 5.33
N GLY A 44 -6.46 -2.74 5.38
CA GLY A 44 -7.09 -3.28 4.17
C GLY A 44 -7.43 -2.22 3.12
N GLY A 45 -7.77 -0.99 3.54
CA GLY A 45 -7.93 0.14 2.63
C GLY A 45 -6.63 0.53 1.94
N SER A 46 -5.54 0.61 2.70
CA SER A 46 -4.21 0.99 2.22
C SER A 46 -3.64 -0.06 1.27
N GLU A 47 -3.84 -1.35 1.56
CA GLU A 47 -3.49 -2.47 0.67
C GLU A 47 -4.24 -2.40 -0.67
N ASN A 48 -5.54 -2.10 -0.65
CA ASN A 48 -6.33 -1.91 -1.87
C ASN A 48 -5.86 -0.70 -2.69
N HIS A 49 -5.52 0.42 -2.03
CA HIS A 49 -4.97 1.58 -2.71
C HIS A 49 -3.59 1.31 -3.32
N MET A 50 -2.71 0.62 -2.59
CA MET A 50 -1.40 0.17 -3.10
C MET A 50 -1.56 -0.64 -4.39
N TRP A 51 -2.48 -1.60 -4.41
CA TRP A 51 -2.80 -2.36 -5.61
C TRP A 51 -3.31 -1.46 -6.74
N ALA A 52 -4.22 -0.53 -6.45
CA ALA A 52 -4.78 0.39 -7.44
C ALA A 52 -3.71 1.29 -8.08
N PHE A 53 -2.82 1.89 -7.27
CA PHE A 53 -1.70 2.70 -7.77
C PHE A 53 -0.72 1.87 -8.59
N THR A 54 -0.40 0.66 -8.14
CA THR A 54 0.51 -0.25 -8.85
C THR A 54 -0.07 -0.66 -10.21
N ASN A 55 -1.37 -0.96 -10.27
CA ASN A 55 -2.03 -1.27 -11.53
C ASN A 55 -2.11 -0.07 -12.47
N ALA A 56 -2.34 1.14 -11.94
CA ALA A 56 -2.30 2.35 -12.74
C ALA A 56 -0.88 2.58 -13.31
N LEU A 57 0.18 2.35 -12.53
CA LEU A 57 1.57 2.41 -13.01
C LEU A 57 1.84 1.41 -14.13
N LYS A 58 1.37 0.17 -13.98
CA LYS A 58 1.49 -0.88 -15.01
C LYS A 58 0.85 -0.45 -16.33
N GLN A 59 -0.31 0.21 -16.29
CA GLN A 59 -0.96 0.77 -17.50
C GLN A 59 -0.12 1.88 -18.17
N GLN A 60 0.74 2.57 -17.41
CA GLN A 60 1.70 3.55 -17.93
C GLN A 60 3.07 2.92 -18.28
N SER A 61 3.20 1.58 -18.27
CA SER A 61 4.47 0.87 -18.44
C SER A 61 5.55 1.27 -17.42
N ALA A 62 5.11 1.65 -16.21
CA ALA A 62 5.95 1.98 -15.08
C ALA A 62 5.76 0.98 -13.94
N THR A 63 6.69 0.95 -13.00
CA THR A 63 6.62 0.12 -11.79
C THR A 63 6.92 0.92 -10.54
N TYR A 64 6.40 0.44 -9.41
CA TYR A 64 6.80 0.86 -8.08
C TYR A 64 7.73 -0.18 -7.47
N ASN A 65 8.78 0.26 -6.77
CA ASN A 65 9.67 -0.61 -6.00
C ASN A 65 9.57 -0.19 -4.53
N PRO A 66 9.18 -1.10 -3.61
CA PRO A 66 9.04 -0.77 -2.20
C PRO A 66 10.40 -0.41 -1.58
N THR A 67 10.37 0.45 -0.57
CA THR A 67 11.56 0.98 0.13
C THR A 67 11.47 0.87 1.66
N ILE A 68 10.29 0.59 2.20
CA ILE A 68 9.95 0.50 3.62
C ILE A 68 9.56 -0.94 3.96
N ILE A 69 8.63 -1.54 3.21
CA ILE A 69 8.24 -2.94 3.36
C ILE A 69 9.12 -3.84 2.47
N THR A 70 9.12 -5.15 2.73
CA THR A 70 9.90 -6.07 1.91
C THR A 70 9.27 -6.25 0.52
N ASN A 71 10.08 -6.68 -0.45
CA ASN A 71 9.55 -7.02 -1.77
C ASN A 71 8.55 -8.17 -1.68
N GLU A 72 8.80 -9.15 -0.80
CA GLU A 72 7.91 -10.28 -0.58
C GLU A 72 6.53 -9.82 -0.08
N GLU A 73 6.50 -8.98 0.95
CA GLU A 73 5.26 -8.43 1.50
C GLU A 73 4.50 -7.58 0.47
N TYR A 74 5.22 -6.76 -0.30
CA TYR A 74 4.63 -6.01 -1.40
C TYR A 74 4.00 -6.93 -2.45
N GLN A 75 4.66 -8.03 -2.84
CA GLN A 75 4.07 -9.00 -3.78
C GLN A 75 2.86 -9.71 -3.19
N GLU A 76 2.86 -10.02 -1.90
CA GLU A 76 1.69 -10.60 -1.22
C GLU A 76 0.47 -9.68 -1.32
N ILE A 77 0.64 -8.38 -1.06
CA ILE A 77 -0.42 -7.36 -1.17
C ILE A 77 -0.98 -7.27 -2.59
N LEU A 78 -0.12 -7.40 -3.62
CA LEU A 78 -0.58 -7.33 -5.01
C LEU A 78 -1.36 -8.57 -5.46
N ASN A 79 -1.10 -9.73 -4.83
CA ASN A 79 -1.71 -11.00 -5.19
C ASN A 79 -3.03 -11.26 -4.44
N THR A 80 -3.28 -10.62 -3.30
CA THR A 80 -4.51 -10.80 -2.51
C THR A 80 -5.74 -10.13 -3.12
N THR A 81 -5.58 -9.25 -4.10
CA THR A 81 -6.64 -8.45 -4.73
C THR A 81 -6.95 -8.88 -6.17
N GLU A 82 -6.39 -10.00 -6.65
CA GLU A 82 -6.69 -10.58 -7.97
C GLU A 82 -7.86 -11.61 -7.97
N ASP A 83 -8.48 -11.90 -6.81
CA ASP A 83 -9.69 -12.75 -6.68
C ASP A 83 -11.00 -11.93 -6.69
#